data_AF-A0A951PBN9-F1
#
_entry.id   AF-A0A951PBN9-F1
#
_cell.length_a   1.000
_cell.length_b   1.000
_cell.length_c   1.000
_cell.angle_alpha   90.00
_cell.angle_beta   90.00
_cell.angle_gamma   90.00
#
_symmetry.space_group_name_H-M   'P 1'
#
loop_
_entity.id
_entity.type
_entity.pdbx_description
1 polymer ?
#
loop_
_entity_poly.entity_id
_entity_poly.type
_entity_poly.pdbx_seq_one_letter_code
_entity_poly.pdbx_strand_id
1 'polypeptide(L)'
;MSLKFDNHVPDNNLNFSHSWSLDPDSNFVSFSLEDGQETQSIRAQYSHAQIRQYSLQIRDLPAGESPRDKLIQQGAQNLSNSELLSVLAGTGQGAGGLGQIILQELSEGQVDLLKRFQDVTLEELTAISGVGIAKATTILAAIEFGKRVYYLRPSVGTVIDDPAVAAAVLSDDLMWQNQERVATLLLDVKHRLISHQVISIGTATEALVHPREIFQAALRRGAVRVIVAHNHPSGSLEPSQEDLELTRQLLQGAQFLSIPLLDHLILGNGNFTSLRQTT
;
A
#
# COMPACT_ATOMS: atom_id res chain seq x y z
N MET A 1 31.37 13.85 22.67
CA MET A 1 32.68 14.47 22.44
C MET A 1 32.79 14.73 20.95
N SER A 2 32.79 15.99 20.52
CA SER A 2 33.01 16.33 19.11
C SER A 2 34.50 16.18 18.82
N LEU A 3 34.88 15.18 18.03
CA LEU A 3 36.15 15.24 17.31
C LEU A 3 35.89 16.11 16.08
N LYS A 4 36.12 17.42 16.20
CA LYS A 4 36.27 18.27 15.02
C LYS A 4 37.60 17.87 14.38
N PHE A 5 37.53 17.21 13.23
CA PHE A 5 38.65 17.19 12.32
C PHE A 5 38.50 18.44 11.45
N ASP A 6 39.31 19.47 11.72
CA ASP A 6 39.49 20.59 10.78
C ASP A 6 40.29 20.06 9.58
N ASN A 7 39.61 19.33 8.70
CA ASN A 7 40.19 18.94 7.42
C ASN A 7 39.98 20.10 6.44
N HIS A 8 40.98 20.98 6.35
CA HIS A 8 41.19 21.76 5.14
C HIS A 8 41.75 20.79 4.09
N VAL A 9 40.86 20.09 3.36
CA VAL A 9 41.25 19.28 2.21
C VAL A 9 41.47 20.25 1.04
N PRO A 10 42.68 20.39 0.49
CA PRO A 10 42.86 21.13 -0.75
C PRO A 10 42.15 20.36 -1.87
N ASP A 11 41.36 21.05 -2.68
CA ASP A 11 40.78 20.52 -3.91
C ASP A 11 41.86 19.84 -4.76
N ASN A 12 41.95 18.51 -4.69
CA ASN A 12 42.59 17.68 -5.71
C ASN A 12 42.14 16.22 -5.58
N ASN A 13 41.69 15.69 -6.71
CA ASN A 13 41.28 14.29 -6.90
C ASN A 13 42.40 13.30 -6.52
N LEU A 14 42.42 12.84 -5.26
CA LEU A 14 43.20 11.69 -4.82
C LEU A 14 42.28 10.68 -4.13
N ASN A 15 42.29 9.44 -4.63
CA ASN A 15 41.54 8.33 -4.05
C ASN A 15 42.26 7.84 -2.78
N PHE A 16 41.73 8.19 -1.60
CA PHE A 16 42.23 7.68 -0.33
C PHE A 16 41.49 6.40 0.07
N SER A 17 42.20 5.29 0.30
CA SER A 17 41.64 4.10 0.93
C SER A 17 41.61 4.28 2.45
N HIS A 18 40.43 4.15 3.04
CA HIS A 18 40.23 4.30 4.47
C HIS A 18 40.08 2.91 5.10
N SER A 19 40.92 2.58 6.08
CA SER A 19 40.72 1.40 6.93
C SER A 19 40.74 1.80 8.40
N TRP A 20 39.83 1.22 9.17
CA TRP A 20 39.80 1.36 10.62
C TRP A 20 39.82 -0.03 11.23
N SER A 21 40.54 -0.17 12.35
CA SER A 21 40.51 -1.38 13.16
C SER A 21 40.24 -1.01 14.61
N LEU A 22 39.33 -1.78 15.20
CA LEU A 22 39.04 -1.75 16.63
C LEU A 22 39.76 -2.95 17.24
N ASP A 23 40.72 -2.68 18.11
CA ASP A 23 41.34 -3.71 18.94
C ASP A 23 40.48 -3.85 20.21
N PRO A 24 39.70 -4.94 20.38
CA PRO A 24 38.76 -5.09 21.49
C PRO A 24 39.44 -5.07 22.87
N ASP A 25 40.73 -5.40 22.92
CA ASP A 25 41.52 -5.49 24.16
C ASP A 25 42.29 -4.21 24.46
N SER A 26 42.17 -3.17 23.62
CA SER A 26 42.81 -1.87 23.82
C SER A 26 41.82 -0.70 23.73
N ASN A 27 42.00 0.31 24.56
CA ASN A 27 41.20 1.54 24.55
C ASN A 27 41.57 2.48 23.38
N PHE A 28 41.98 1.95 22.22
CA PHE A 28 42.51 2.75 21.11
C PHE A 28 41.81 2.42 19.79
N VAL A 29 41.42 3.45 19.04
CA VAL A 29 41.11 3.33 17.61
C VAL A 29 42.32 3.81 16.83
N SER A 30 42.72 3.03 15.84
CA SER A 30 43.81 3.39 14.92
C SER A 30 43.23 3.70 13.55
N PHE A 31 43.60 4.84 13.00
CA PHE A 31 43.24 5.25 11.65
C PHE A 31 44.51 5.38 10.83
N SER A 32 44.53 4.76 9.64
CA SER A 32 45.65 4.83 8.71
C SER A 32 45.20 5.43 7.39
N LEU A 33 45.92 6.45 6.95
CA LEU A 33 45.82 7.04 5.61
C LEU A 33 47.01 6.54 4.79
N GLU A 34 46.73 5.92 3.65
CA GLU A 34 47.73 5.57 2.64
C GLU A 34 47.60 6.53 1.46
N ASP A 35 48.68 7.24 1.15
CA ASP A 35 48.83 8.01 -0.09
C ASP A 35 50.07 7.50 -0.83
N GLY A 36 49.95 6.33 -1.49
CA GLY A 36 50.84 5.76 -2.52
C GLY A 36 52.36 5.62 -2.25
N GLN A 37 52.88 6.20 -1.18
CA GLN A 37 54.30 6.38 -0.84
C GLN A 37 54.53 6.46 0.68
N GLU A 38 53.56 6.94 1.48
CA GLU A 38 53.66 7.00 2.96
C GLU A 38 52.36 6.60 3.66
N THR A 39 52.50 5.97 4.83
CA THR A 39 51.39 5.63 5.74
C THR A 39 51.47 6.49 7.00
N GLN A 40 50.47 7.33 7.24
CA GLN A 40 50.34 8.05 8.52
C GLN A 40 49.31 7.35 9.40
N SER A 41 49.71 6.99 10.62
CA SER A 41 48.82 6.38 11.62
C SER A 41 48.55 7.33 12.78
N ILE A 42 47.27 7.55 13.08
CA ILE A 42 46.82 8.34 14.23
C ILE A 42 46.14 7.39 15.22
N ARG A 43 46.59 7.41 16.47
CA ARG A 43 46.07 6.57 17.55
C ARG A 43 45.29 7.45 18.54
N ALA A 44 43.99 7.19 18.70
CA ALA A 44 43.13 7.94 19.62
C ALA A 44 42.62 7.03 20.74
N GLN A 45 42.75 7.48 21.99
CA GLN A 45 42.37 6.72 23.18
C GLN A 45 40.93 7.04 23.60
N TYR A 46 40.08 6.05 23.89
CA TYR A 46 38.69 6.24 24.30
C TYR A 46 38.33 5.40 25.54
N SER A 47 37.34 5.84 26.32
CA SER A 47 36.81 5.07 27.46
C SER A 47 35.57 4.28 27.05
N HIS A 48 35.48 3.03 27.48
CA HIS A 48 34.39 2.09 27.17
C HIS A 48 32.97 2.57 27.55
N ALA A 49 32.84 3.66 28.33
CA ALA A 49 31.56 4.17 28.81
C ALA A 49 30.79 5.06 27.80
N GLN A 50 31.26 5.22 26.56
CA GLN A 50 30.69 6.21 25.61
C GLN A 50 30.46 5.72 24.18
N ILE A 51 30.17 4.43 23.96
CA ILE A 51 29.59 4.01 22.68
C ILE A 51 28.09 4.33 22.70
N ARG A 52 27.72 5.57 22.36
CA ARG A 52 26.34 5.86 21.95
C ARG A 52 26.15 5.24 20.58
N GLN A 53 25.13 4.39 20.41
CA GLN A 53 24.64 3.98 19.09
C GLN A 53 24.49 5.23 18.23
N TYR A 54 25.34 5.36 17.20
CA TYR A 54 25.24 6.46 16.27
C TYR A 54 24.11 6.17 15.30
N SER A 55 23.00 6.90 15.40
CA SER A 55 21.99 6.94 14.35
C SER A 55 22.42 7.97 13.31
N LEU A 56 22.65 7.52 12.07
CA LEU A 56 22.99 8.37 10.93
C LEU A 56 21.95 9.50 10.80
N GLN A 57 22.42 10.76 10.88
CA GLN A 57 21.56 11.93 10.70
C GLN A 57 21.61 12.42 9.25
N ILE A 58 20.62 13.24 8.86
CA ILE A 58 20.51 13.83 7.51
C ILE A 58 21.80 14.53 7.05
N ARG A 59 22.55 15.07 8.02
CA ARG A 59 23.80 15.82 7.82
C ARG A 59 24.97 14.93 7.43
N ASP A 60 24.84 13.64 7.66
CA ASP A 60 25.90 12.64 7.48
C ASP A 60 25.72 11.85 6.18
N LEU A 61 24.63 12.11 5.44
CA LEU A 61 24.39 11.52 4.13
C LEU A 61 25.08 12.37 3.05
N PRO A 62 25.74 11.74 2.08
CA PRO A 62 26.16 12.41 0.86
C PRO A 62 24.97 13.15 0.22
N ALA A 63 25.23 14.33 -0.33
CA ALA A 63 24.22 15.09 -1.07
C ALA A 63 23.65 14.20 -2.19
N GLY A 64 22.32 14.01 -2.22
CA GLY A 64 21.63 13.18 -3.21
C GLY A 64 21.15 11.80 -2.71
N GLU A 65 21.46 11.40 -1.47
CA GLU A 65 21.03 10.09 -0.94
C GLU A 65 19.72 10.12 -0.14
N SER A 66 19.15 11.29 0.15
CA SER A 66 17.88 11.34 0.87
C SER A 66 16.74 10.77 0.00
N PRO A 67 15.72 10.13 0.59
CA PRO A 67 14.58 9.62 -0.17
C PRO A 67 13.90 10.69 -1.05
N ARG A 68 13.87 11.95 -0.61
CA ARG A 68 13.32 13.06 -1.39
C ARG A 68 14.20 13.43 -2.59
N ASP A 69 15.51 13.45 -2.40
CA ASP A 69 16.44 13.73 -3.50
C ASP A 69 16.41 12.60 -4.54
N LYS A 70 16.37 11.34 -4.09
CA LYS A 70 16.18 10.19 -4.97
C LYS A 70 14.85 10.28 -5.74
N LEU A 71 13.76 10.67 -5.07
CA LEU A 71 12.47 10.85 -5.74
C LEU A 71 12.56 11.89 -6.87
N ILE A 72 13.24 13.01 -6.63
CA ILE A 72 13.41 14.10 -7.62
C ILE A 72 14.32 13.66 -8.77
N GLN A 73 15.44 12.98 -8.47
CA GLN A 73 16.47 12.65 -9.46
C GLN A 73 16.16 11.37 -10.26
N GLN A 74 15.55 10.38 -9.61
CA GLN A 74 15.41 9.01 -10.13
C GLN A 74 13.95 8.59 -10.31
N GLY A 75 12.98 9.31 -9.72
CA GLY A 75 11.55 9.00 -9.81
C GLY A 75 11.08 7.94 -8.81
N ALA A 76 9.77 7.95 -8.53
CA ALA A 76 9.14 7.15 -7.46
C ALA A 76 9.31 5.64 -7.64
N GLN A 77 9.34 5.16 -8.88
CA GLN A 77 9.47 3.75 -9.23
C GLN A 77 10.80 3.12 -8.79
N ASN A 78 11.81 3.95 -8.48
CA ASN A 78 13.13 3.50 -8.04
C ASN A 78 13.30 3.57 -6.52
N LEU A 79 12.27 3.99 -5.78
CA LEU A 79 12.28 4.00 -4.32
C LEU A 79 11.74 2.69 -3.77
N SER A 80 12.34 2.22 -2.70
CA SER A 80 11.77 1.17 -1.86
C SER A 80 10.54 1.67 -1.07
N ASN A 81 9.73 0.74 -0.57
CA ASN A 81 8.55 1.08 0.24
C ASN A 81 8.90 1.91 1.48
N SER A 82 10.04 1.63 2.15
CA SER A 82 10.49 2.40 3.30
C SER A 82 10.96 3.80 2.92
N GLU A 83 11.53 3.98 1.73
CA GLU A 83 11.88 5.30 1.20
C GLU A 83 10.62 6.10 0.85
N LEU A 84 9.62 5.50 0.19
CA LEU A 84 8.33 6.14 -0.07
C LEU A 84 7.63 6.57 1.23
N LEU A 85 7.60 5.71 2.24
CA LEU A 85 7.07 6.06 3.56
C LEU A 85 7.87 7.16 4.25
N SER A 86 9.19 7.20 4.08
CA SER A 86 10.04 8.26 4.63
C SER A 86 9.76 9.61 3.97
N VAL A 87 9.51 9.62 2.66
CA VAL A 87 9.06 10.83 1.93
C VAL A 87 7.73 11.32 2.49
N LEU A 88 6.73 10.43 2.63
CA LEU A 88 5.39 10.75 3.14
C LEU A 88 5.42 11.23 4.59
N ALA A 89 6.19 10.56 5.45
CA ALA A 89 6.38 10.93 6.85
C ALA A 89 7.18 12.24 7.03
N GLY A 90 7.67 12.82 5.93
CA GLY A 90 8.40 14.07 5.92
C GLY A 90 9.77 14.00 6.58
N THR A 91 10.38 12.81 6.66
CA THR A 91 11.69 12.61 7.26
C THR A 91 12.74 12.46 6.18
N GLY A 92 13.72 13.37 6.15
CA GLY A 92 14.89 13.28 5.26
C GLY A 92 16.01 12.37 5.80
N GLN A 93 15.76 11.62 6.89
CA GLN A 93 16.72 10.62 7.36
C GLN A 93 16.81 9.52 6.30
N GLY A 94 18.02 9.04 6.02
CA GLY A 94 18.34 8.19 4.87
C GLY A 94 17.58 6.87 4.84
N ALA A 95 17.90 6.02 3.86
CA ALA A 95 17.34 4.68 3.74
C ALA A 95 17.50 3.91 5.06
N GLY A 96 16.44 3.84 5.88
CA GLY A 96 16.44 3.16 7.18
C GLY A 96 15.87 3.92 8.38
N GLY A 97 15.50 5.21 8.26
CA GLY A 97 15.01 6.00 9.39
C GLY A 97 13.59 5.65 9.86
N LEU A 98 12.61 6.51 9.57
CA LEU A 98 11.24 6.34 10.08
C LEU A 98 10.39 5.41 9.21
N GLY A 99 10.56 5.43 7.88
CA GLY A 99 9.79 4.54 7.00
C GLY A 99 10.10 3.07 7.21
N GLN A 100 11.35 2.74 7.58
CA GLN A 100 11.73 1.36 7.92
C GLN A 100 11.09 0.91 9.23
N ILE A 101 11.09 1.77 10.26
CA ILE A 101 10.41 1.50 11.54
C ILE A 101 8.91 1.30 11.30
N ILE A 102 8.27 2.15 10.50
CA ILE A 102 6.84 2.01 10.17
C ILE A 102 6.56 0.67 9.50
N LEU A 103 7.37 0.27 8.51
CA LEU A 103 7.21 -1.04 7.89
C LEU A 103 7.40 -2.15 8.92
N GLN A 104 8.47 -2.12 9.71
CA GLN A 104 8.78 -3.18 10.65
C GLN A 104 7.65 -3.37 11.68
N GLU A 105 7.25 -2.31 12.36
CA GLU A 105 6.23 -2.35 13.43
C GLU A 105 4.85 -2.76 12.90
N LEU A 106 4.50 -2.37 11.68
CA LEU A 106 3.20 -2.75 11.09
C LEU A 106 3.22 -4.15 10.46
N SER A 107 4.38 -4.67 10.07
CA SER A 107 4.47 -5.93 9.32
C SER A 107 4.88 -7.14 10.17
N GLU A 108 5.07 -6.98 11.47
CA GLU A 108 5.40 -8.09 12.37
C GLU A 108 4.41 -9.26 12.20
N GLY A 109 4.93 -10.39 11.69
CA GLY A 109 4.17 -11.64 11.50
C GLY A 109 3.41 -11.78 10.18
N GLN A 110 3.57 -10.88 9.20
CA GLN A 110 2.88 -10.93 7.90
C GLN A 110 3.81 -11.38 6.76
N VAL A 111 3.24 -12.10 5.78
CA VAL A 111 3.96 -12.54 4.56
C VAL A 111 4.01 -11.41 3.51
N ASP A 112 3.02 -10.51 3.50
CA ASP A 112 2.97 -9.34 2.62
C ASP A 112 2.94 -8.05 3.42
N LEU A 113 4.04 -7.30 3.36
CA LEU A 113 4.27 -6.07 4.12
C LEU A 113 3.28 -4.96 3.76
N LEU A 114 2.81 -4.90 2.51
CA LEU A 114 1.94 -3.82 2.04
C LEU A 114 0.46 -4.12 2.29
N LYS A 115 0.08 -5.40 2.38
CA LYS A 115 -1.31 -5.80 2.65
C LYS A 115 -1.83 -5.18 3.96
N ARG A 116 -0.99 -5.08 4.99
CA ARG A 116 -1.40 -4.51 6.27
C ARG A 116 -1.81 -3.04 6.21
N PHE A 117 -1.23 -2.27 5.28
CA PHE A 117 -1.54 -0.85 5.11
C PHE A 117 -2.95 -0.61 4.55
N GLN A 118 -3.61 -1.63 4.00
CA GLN A 118 -4.98 -1.48 3.48
C GLN A 118 -5.98 -1.11 4.59
N ASP A 119 -5.76 -1.64 5.80
CA ASP A 119 -6.65 -1.52 6.97
C ASP A 119 -5.95 -0.90 8.18
N VAL A 120 -4.84 -0.17 7.97
CA VAL A 120 -4.11 0.47 9.07
C VAL A 120 -4.93 1.62 9.67
N THR A 121 -4.99 1.70 10.99
CA THR A 121 -5.74 2.75 11.69
C THR A 121 -4.87 3.93 12.11
N LEU A 122 -5.50 5.03 12.50
CA LEU A 122 -4.81 6.19 13.06
C LEU A 122 -4.10 5.81 14.37
N GLU A 123 -4.78 5.04 15.22
CA GLU A 123 -4.28 4.59 16.51
C GLU A 123 -2.99 3.76 16.34
N GLU A 124 -3.01 2.82 15.40
CA GLU A 124 -1.86 1.96 15.09
C GLU A 124 -0.66 2.75 14.59
N LEU A 125 -0.89 3.71 13.67
CA LEU A 125 0.18 4.57 13.18
C LEU A 125 0.74 5.46 14.29
N THR A 126 -0.12 6.04 15.13
CA THR A 126 0.33 6.95 16.21
C THR A 126 0.99 6.24 17.40
N ALA A 127 0.81 4.93 17.53
CA ALA A 127 1.54 4.12 18.50
C ALA A 127 3.04 3.98 18.16
N ILE A 128 3.41 4.17 16.89
CA ILE A 128 4.79 4.06 16.42
C ILE A 128 5.59 5.30 16.83
N SER A 129 6.70 5.09 17.54
CA SER A 129 7.58 6.17 17.98
C SER A 129 8.06 7.02 16.80
N GLY A 130 7.84 8.33 16.87
CA GLY A 130 8.20 9.27 15.80
C GLY A 130 7.10 9.52 14.76
N VAL A 131 5.94 8.85 14.87
CA VAL A 131 4.75 9.05 14.02
C VAL A 131 3.67 9.80 14.80
N GLY A 132 3.70 11.13 14.75
CA GLY A 132 2.61 11.96 15.28
C GLY A 132 1.41 12.04 14.32
N ILE A 133 0.32 12.65 14.78
CA ILE A 133 -0.95 12.81 14.04
C ILE A 133 -0.73 13.34 12.60
N ALA A 134 0.15 14.32 12.41
CA ALA A 134 0.41 14.89 11.08
C ALA A 134 1.00 13.87 10.09
N LYS A 135 1.90 13.00 10.54
CA LYS A 135 2.51 11.96 9.69
C LYS A 135 1.52 10.83 9.43
N ALA A 136 0.81 10.39 10.48
CA ALA A 136 -0.20 9.34 10.38
C ALA A 136 -1.31 9.72 9.38
N THR A 137 -1.87 10.92 9.49
CA THR A 137 -2.90 11.43 8.56
C THR A 137 -2.38 11.57 7.13
N THR A 138 -1.12 11.95 6.93
CA THR A 138 -0.49 11.99 5.59
C THR A 138 -0.40 10.61 4.96
N ILE A 139 0.01 9.58 5.73
CA ILE A 139 0.10 8.19 5.25
C ILE A 139 -1.30 7.66 4.91
N LEU A 140 -2.28 7.84 5.80
CA LEU A 140 -3.67 7.42 5.54
C LEU A 140 -4.24 8.09 4.29
N ALA A 141 -4.00 9.39 4.12
CA ALA A 141 -4.43 10.11 2.93
C ALA A 141 -3.76 9.59 1.66
N ALA A 142 -2.46 9.25 1.71
CA ALA A 142 -1.73 8.71 0.57
C ALA A 142 -2.25 7.32 0.16
N ILE A 143 -2.57 6.45 1.13
CA ILE A 143 -3.15 5.12 0.88
C ILE A 143 -4.53 5.26 0.22
N GLU A 144 -5.42 6.07 0.81
CA GLU A 144 -6.76 6.31 0.26
C GLU A 144 -6.71 6.95 -1.12
N PHE A 145 -5.81 7.92 -1.34
CA PHE A 145 -5.60 8.52 -2.64
C PHE A 145 -5.09 7.49 -3.66
N GLY A 146 -4.15 6.63 -3.27
CA GLY A 146 -3.68 5.51 -4.09
C GLY A 146 -4.80 4.56 -4.50
N LYS A 147 -5.68 4.20 -3.56
CA LYS A 147 -6.89 3.39 -3.84
C LYS A 147 -7.78 4.03 -4.91
N ARG A 148 -8.01 5.35 -4.83
CA ARG A 148 -8.83 6.11 -5.80
C ARG A 148 -8.15 6.31 -7.15
N VAL A 149 -6.83 6.48 -7.18
CA VAL A 149 -6.06 6.59 -8.43
C VAL A 149 -6.05 5.26 -9.17
N TYR A 150 -5.86 4.16 -8.45
CA TYR A 150 -5.83 2.82 -9.05
C TYR A 150 -7.20 2.44 -9.65
N TYR A 151 -8.30 2.87 -9.04
CA TYR A 151 -9.65 2.65 -9.55
C TYR A 151 -10.35 3.96 -9.92
N LEU A 152 -9.94 4.58 -11.02
CA LEU A 152 -10.66 5.73 -11.55
C LEU A 152 -12.09 5.30 -11.91
N ARG A 153 -13.06 5.69 -11.07
CA ARG A 153 -14.43 5.20 -11.18
C ARG A 153 -15.09 5.64 -12.48
N PRO A 154 -15.55 4.69 -13.32
CA PRO A 154 -16.36 5.01 -14.48
C PRO A 154 -17.62 5.78 -14.06
N SER A 155 -17.93 6.85 -14.79
CA SER A 155 -19.09 7.71 -14.50
C SER A 155 -20.39 7.11 -15.04
N VAL A 156 -21.54 7.61 -14.56
CA VAL A 156 -22.85 7.28 -15.14
C VAL A 156 -22.84 7.53 -16.65
N GLY A 157 -23.39 6.59 -17.42
CA GLY A 157 -23.37 6.62 -18.88
C GLY A 157 -22.17 5.92 -19.51
N THR A 158 -21.15 5.54 -18.73
CA THR A 158 -20.01 4.74 -19.24
C THR A 158 -20.51 3.38 -19.69
N VAL A 159 -20.06 2.92 -20.85
CA VAL A 159 -20.33 1.57 -21.36
C VAL A 159 -19.55 0.56 -20.53
N ILE A 160 -20.23 -0.47 -20.05
CA ILE A 160 -19.67 -1.58 -19.28
C ILE A 160 -19.63 -2.82 -20.18
N ASP A 161 -18.55 -3.00 -20.93
CA ASP A 161 -18.33 -4.09 -21.88
C ASP A 161 -17.25 -5.08 -21.43
N ASP A 162 -16.56 -4.78 -20.34
CA ASP A 162 -15.48 -5.57 -19.76
C ASP A 162 -15.65 -5.71 -18.24
N PRO A 163 -15.51 -6.92 -17.66
CA PRO A 163 -15.52 -7.12 -16.21
C PRO A 163 -14.59 -6.20 -15.42
N ALA A 164 -13.44 -5.79 -15.97
CA ALA A 164 -12.55 -4.87 -15.26
C ALA A 164 -13.18 -3.46 -15.09
N VAL A 165 -13.92 -2.99 -16.09
CA VAL A 165 -14.67 -1.73 -16.01
C VAL A 165 -15.78 -1.85 -14.97
N ALA A 166 -16.49 -2.99 -14.94
CA ALA A 166 -17.51 -3.25 -13.91
C ALA A 166 -16.92 -3.28 -12.49
N ALA A 167 -15.79 -3.98 -12.29
CA ALA A 167 -15.08 -4.03 -11.02
C ALA A 167 -14.60 -2.63 -10.59
N ALA A 168 -14.11 -1.82 -11.52
CA ALA A 168 -13.67 -0.45 -11.25
C ALA A 168 -14.82 0.47 -10.80
N VAL A 169 -16.06 0.26 -11.24
CA VAL A 169 -17.22 1.01 -10.72
C VAL A 169 -17.46 0.70 -9.24
N LEU A 170 -17.37 -0.59 -8.89
CA LEU A 170 -17.68 -1.10 -7.55
C LEU A 170 -16.49 -1.10 -6.58
N SER A 171 -15.31 -0.66 -7.03
CA SER A 171 -14.07 -0.75 -6.27
C SER A 171 -14.17 -0.17 -4.87
N ASP A 172 -14.61 1.09 -4.72
CA ASP A 172 -14.61 1.72 -3.39
C ASP A 172 -15.69 1.13 -2.49
N ASP A 173 -16.76 0.58 -3.08
CA ASP A 173 -17.87 0.01 -2.33
C ASP A 173 -17.57 -1.39 -1.80
N LEU A 174 -16.64 -2.11 -2.45
CA LEU A 174 -16.38 -3.54 -2.24
C LEU A 174 -14.90 -3.87 -1.98
N MET A 175 -13.98 -3.49 -2.87
CA MET A 175 -12.61 -4.01 -2.98
C MET A 175 -11.80 -3.99 -1.68
N TRP A 176 -11.97 -2.93 -0.89
CA TRP A 176 -11.17 -2.64 0.30
C TRP A 176 -12.00 -2.67 1.58
N GLN A 177 -13.17 -3.31 1.54
CA GLN A 177 -14.08 -3.33 2.68
C GLN A 177 -13.76 -4.51 3.60
N ASN A 178 -13.68 -4.22 4.90
CA ASN A 178 -13.41 -5.20 5.96
C ASN A 178 -14.62 -6.07 6.31
N GLN A 179 -15.79 -5.75 5.76
CA GLN A 179 -17.02 -6.54 5.87
C GLN A 179 -17.41 -7.00 4.48
N GLU A 180 -18.00 -8.19 4.42
CA GLU A 180 -18.57 -8.71 3.19
C GLU A 180 -19.74 -7.81 2.76
N ARG A 181 -19.80 -7.44 1.48
CA ARG A 181 -20.84 -6.60 0.92
C ARG A 181 -21.25 -7.14 -0.43
N VAL A 182 -22.51 -6.95 -0.78
CA VAL A 182 -23.02 -7.20 -2.15
C VAL A 182 -23.44 -5.88 -2.74
N ALA A 183 -22.99 -5.63 -3.97
CA ALA A 183 -23.45 -4.52 -4.77
C ALA A 183 -23.95 -5.00 -6.13
N THR A 184 -24.71 -4.14 -6.81
CA THR A 184 -25.16 -4.39 -8.18
C THR A 184 -24.92 -3.18 -9.06
N LEU A 185 -24.52 -3.45 -10.32
CA LEU A 185 -24.54 -2.47 -11.40
C LEU A 185 -25.83 -2.61 -12.18
N LEU A 186 -26.46 -1.48 -12.44
CA LEU A 186 -27.72 -1.36 -13.14
C LEU A 186 -27.44 -0.75 -14.51
N LEU A 187 -27.75 -1.47 -15.58
CA LEU A 187 -27.36 -1.11 -16.94
C LEU A 187 -28.56 -0.92 -17.87
N ASP A 188 -28.36 -0.06 -18.87
CA ASP A 188 -29.34 0.18 -19.94
C ASP A 188 -29.21 -0.84 -21.11
N VAL A 189 -30.05 -0.63 -22.15
CA VAL A 189 -30.07 -1.49 -23.35
C VAL A 189 -28.78 -1.45 -24.18
N LYS A 190 -27.87 -0.50 -23.91
CA LYS A 190 -26.55 -0.35 -24.54
C LYS A 190 -25.39 -0.64 -23.58
N HIS A 191 -25.66 -1.33 -22.46
CA HIS A 191 -24.69 -1.64 -21.40
C HIS A 191 -24.12 -0.41 -20.69
N ARG A 192 -24.80 0.74 -20.77
CA ARG A 192 -24.35 1.94 -20.07
C ARG A 192 -24.77 1.89 -18.62
N LEU A 193 -23.87 2.32 -17.74
CA LEU A 193 -24.13 2.44 -16.31
C LEU A 193 -25.25 3.45 -16.05
N ILE A 194 -26.38 2.98 -15.51
CA ILE A 194 -27.45 3.84 -14.99
C ILE A 194 -27.09 4.27 -13.58
N SER A 195 -26.77 3.29 -12.72
CA SER A 195 -26.34 3.49 -11.34
C SER A 195 -25.72 2.21 -10.78
N HIS A 196 -25.07 2.32 -9.62
CA HIS A 196 -24.70 1.17 -8.79
C HIS A 196 -25.33 1.32 -7.41
N GLN A 197 -25.48 0.20 -6.69
CA GLN A 197 -26.02 0.21 -5.33
C GLN A 197 -25.42 -0.93 -4.50
N VAL A 198 -24.94 -0.61 -3.30
CA VAL A 198 -24.70 -1.60 -2.25
C VAL A 198 -26.06 -2.08 -1.74
N ILE A 199 -26.32 -3.37 -1.93
CA ILE A 199 -27.59 -4.03 -1.58
C ILE A 199 -27.54 -4.57 -0.16
N SER A 200 -26.40 -5.10 0.25
CA SER A 200 -26.22 -5.66 1.58
C SER A 200 -24.81 -5.42 2.10
N ILE A 201 -24.73 -5.33 3.43
CA ILE A 201 -23.50 -5.32 4.21
C ILE A 201 -23.67 -6.43 5.24
N GLY A 202 -22.85 -7.47 5.14
CA GLY A 202 -22.96 -8.68 5.93
C GLY A 202 -22.74 -8.44 7.41
N THR A 203 -23.42 -9.26 8.21
CA THR A 203 -23.07 -9.56 9.60
C THR A 203 -22.75 -11.06 9.69
N ALA A 204 -22.00 -11.48 10.71
CA ALA A 204 -21.37 -12.81 10.78
C ALA A 204 -22.31 -14.05 10.77
N THR A 205 -23.63 -13.90 10.57
CA THR A 205 -24.63 -14.92 10.94
C THR A 205 -25.77 -15.19 9.94
N GLU A 206 -25.91 -14.47 8.82
CA GLU A 206 -27.03 -14.68 7.87
C GLU A 206 -26.60 -14.67 6.39
N ALA A 207 -27.46 -15.25 5.53
CA ALA A 207 -27.31 -15.19 4.08
C ALA A 207 -27.17 -13.73 3.62
N LEU A 208 -26.07 -13.44 2.94
CA LEU A 208 -25.61 -12.08 2.68
C LEU A 208 -26.63 -11.25 1.90
N VAL A 209 -27.38 -11.82 0.95
CA VAL A 209 -28.39 -11.11 0.17
C VAL A 209 -29.46 -12.05 -0.39
N HIS A 210 -30.71 -11.57 -0.45
CA HIS A 210 -31.78 -12.29 -1.16
C HIS A 210 -31.94 -11.74 -2.59
N PRO A 211 -32.08 -12.58 -3.64
CA PRO A 211 -32.22 -12.13 -5.04
C PRO A 211 -33.27 -11.04 -5.29
N ARG A 212 -34.38 -11.08 -4.53
CA ARG A 212 -35.43 -10.04 -4.60
C ARG A 212 -34.91 -8.61 -4.40
N GLU A 213 -33.91 -8.41 -3.55
CA GLU A 213 -33.39 -7.07 -3.24
C GLU A 213 -32.63 -6.51 -4.45
N ILE A 214 -31.84 -7.36 -5.12
CA ILE A 214 -31.12 -7.02 -6.36
C ILE A 214 -32.11 -6.67 -7.48
N PHE A 215 -33.14 -7.50 -7.70
CA PHE A 215 -34.13 -7.22 -8.73
C PHE A 215 -35.03 -6.03 -8.38
N GLN A 216 -35.32 -5.79 -7.10
CA GLN A 216 -36.04 -4.58 -6.68
C GLN A 216 -35.25 -3.31 -7.05
N ALA A 217 -33.93 -3.31 -6.84
CA ALA A 217 -33.07 -2.20 -7.25
C ALA A 217 -33.10 -1.99 -8.77
N ALA A 218 -32.99 -3.08 -9.54
CA ALA A 218 -33.06 -3.05 -11.00
C ALA A 218 -34.38 -2.46 -11.50
N LEU A 219 -35.51 -2.96 -11.00
CA LEU A 219 -36.85 -2.51 -11.39
C LEU A 219 -37.08 -1.03 -11.03
N ARG A 220 -36.69 -0.61 -9.82
CA ARG A 220 -36.83 0.79 -9.37
C ARG A 220 -36.07 1.79 -10.23
N ARG A 221 -34.93 1.38 -10.79
CA ARG A 221 -34.06 2.24 -11.61
C ARG A 221 -34.25 2.04 -13.11
N GLY A 222 -35.20 1.19 -13.52
CA GLY A 222 -35.46 0.90 -14.93
C GLY A 222 -34.28 0.20 -15.62
N ALA A 223 -33.49 -0.57 -14.86
CA ALA A 223 -32.39 -1.35 -15.40
C ALA A 223 -32.93 -2.50 -16.23
N VAL A 224 -32.36 -2.72 -17.41
CA VAL A 224 -32.73 -3.84 -18.27
C VAL A 224 -31.72 -4.99 -18.18
N ARG A 225 -30.57 -4.76 -17.54
CA ARG A 225 -29.52 -5.74 -17.29
C ARG A 225 -28.84 -5.43 -15.97
N VAL A 226 -28.31 -6.46 -15.32
CA VAL A 226 -27.61 -6.33 -14.04
C VAL A 226 -26.27 -7.05 -14.07
N ILE A 227 -25.30 -6.49 -13.34
CA ILE A 227 -24.12 -7.22 -12.87
C ILE A 227 -24.22 -7.25 -11.35
N VAL A 228 -23.88 -8.36 -10.73
CA VAL A 228 -23.79 -8.48 -9.27
C VAL A 228 -22.32 -8.63 -8.90
N ALA A 229 -21.93 -8.11 -7.75
CA ALA A 229 -20.60 -8.34 -7.22
C ALA A 229 -20.61 -8.38 -5.70
N HIS A 230 -19.67 -9.11 -5.13
CA HIS A 230 -19.39 -9.08 -3.71
C HIS A 230 -17.89 -9.04 -3.44
N ASN A 231 -17.49 -8.66 -2.24
CA ASN A 231 -16.10 -8.77 -1.79
C ASN A 231 -15.93 -9.87 -0.76
N HIS A 232 -14.78 -10.53 -0.75
CA HIS A 232 -14.34 -11.32 0.41
C HIS A 232 -13.35 -10.48 1.23
N PRO A 233 -13.57 -10.23 2.53
CA PRO A 233 -12.61 -9.49 3.35
C PRO A 233 -11.22 -10.13 3.46
N SER A 234 -11.14 -11.46 3.28
CA SER A 234 -9.85 -12.17 3.16
C SER A 234 -9.06 -11.76 1.90
N GLY A 235 -9.78 -11.28 0.90
CA GLY A 235 -9.40 -11.01 -0.48
C GLY A 235 -9.07 -12.27 -1.29
N SER A 236 -9.64 -13.41 -0.90
CA SER A 236 -9.78 -14.56 -1.79
C SER A 236 -10.66 -14.18 -2.99
N LEU A 237 -10.36 -14.74 -4.16
CA LEU A 237 -11.20 -14.61 -5.36
C LEU A 237 -11.88 -15.93 -5.73
N GLU A 238 -11.68 -16.97 -4.92
CA GLU A 238 -12.32 -18.27 -5.09
C GLU A 238 -13.78 -18.21 -4.61
N PRO A 239 -14.76 -18.59 -5.46
CA PRO A 239 -16.17 -18.61 -5.06
C PRO A 239 -16.43 -19.68 -3.99
N SER A 240 -17.23 -19.32 -2.99
CA SER A 240 -17.84 -20.27 -2.07
C SER A 240 -19.00 -21.03 -2.75
N GLN A 241 -19.52 -22.08 -2.09
CA GLN A 241 -20.70 -22.78 -2.60
C GLN A 241 -21.94 -21.88 -2.54
N GLU A 242 -22.01 -21.03 -1.52
CA GLU A 242 -23.04 -20.04 -1.31
C GLU A 242 -23.05 -19.00 -2.44
N ASP A 243 -21.88 -18.56 -2.91
CA ASP A 243 -21.75 -17.64 -4.05
C ASP A 243 -22.29 -18.26 -5.33
N LEU A 244 -21.94 -19.53 -5.59
CA LEU A 244 -22.43 -20.28 -6.75
C LEU A 244 -23.94 -20.50 -6.69
N GLU A 245 -24.48 -20.81 -5.51
CA GLU A 245 -25.91 -20.99 -5.32
C GLU A 245 -26.69 -19.69 -5.51
N LEU A 246 -26.20 -18.59 -4.93
CA LEU A 246 -26.75 -17.25 -5.17
C LEU A 246 -26.74 -16.92 -6.67
N THR A 247 -25.64 -17.21 -7.37
CA THR A 247 -25.53 -17.00 -8.82
C THR A 247 -26.61 -17.77 -9.57
N ARG A 248 -26.84 -19.05 -9.24
CA ARG A 248 -27.88 -19.87 -9.88
C ARG A 248 -29.28 -19.29 -9.64
N GLN A 249 -29.59 -18.87 -8.42
CA GLN A 249 -30.89 -18.26 -8.10
C GLN A 249 -31.10 -16.94 -8.85
N LEU A 250 -30.05 -16.12 -8.94
CA LEU A 250 -30.08 -14.88 -9.72
C LEU A 250 -30.29 -15.15 -11.20
N LEU A 251 -29.62 -16.13 -11.79
CA LEU A 251 -29.81 -16.51 -13.21
C LEU A 251 -31.27 -16.93 -13.49
N GLN A 252 -31.88 -17.72 -12.60
CA GLN A 252 -33.28 -18.12 -12.72
C GLN A 252 -34.23 -16.91 -12.62
N GLY A 253 -34.03 -16.03 -11.63
CA GLY A 253 -34.82 -14.81 -11.46
C GLY A 253 -34.67 -13.84 -12.63
N ALA A 254 -33.44 -13.69 -13.15
CA ALA A 254 -33.11 -12.86 -14.30
C ALA A 254 -33.84 -13.34 -15.56
N GLN A 255 -33.89 -14.66 -15.77
CA GLN A 255 -34.65 -15.26 -16.86
C GLN A 255 -36.15 -15.00 -16.73
N PHE A 256 -36.72 -15.19 -15.53
CA PHE A 256 -38.15 -14.97 -15.28
C PHE A 256 -38.57 -13.51 -15.50
N LEU A 257 -37.75 -12.56 -15.03
CA LEU A 257 -38.02 -11.13 -15.14
C LEU A 257 -37.61 -10.51 -16.47
N SER A 258 -36.93 -11.27 -17.35
CA SER A 258 -36.30 -10.75 -18.56
C SER A 258 -35.31 -9.60 -18.29
N ILE A 259 -34.57 -9.70 -17.18
CA ILE A 259 -33.49 -8.77 -16.80
C ILE A 259 -32.20 -9.60 -16.68
N PRO A 260 -31.41 -9.76 -17.76
CA PRO A 260 -30.25 -10.63 -17.76
C PRO A 260 -29.21 -10.25 -16.70
N LEU A 261 -28.74 -11.25 -15.95
CA LEU A 261 -27.51 -11.17 -15.17
C LEU A 261 -26.32 -11.35 -16.13
N LEU A 262 -25.53 -10.31 -16.33
CA LEU A 262 -24.40 -10.33 -17.25
C LEU A 262 -23.13 -10.92 -16.66
N ASP A 263 -22.95 -10.78 -15.34
CA ASP A 263 -21.82 -11.32 -14.61
C ASP A 263 -22.09 -11.35 -13.10
N HIS A 264 -21.30 -12.16 -12.40
CA HIS A 264 -21.13 -12.11 -10.96
C HIS A 264 -19.65 -11.98 -10.65
N LEU A 265 -19.24 -10.85 -10.08
CA LEU A 265 -17.85 -10.55 -9.77
C LEU A 265 -17.53 -10.80 -8.29
N ILE A 266 -16.33 -11.32 -8.04
CA ILE A 266 -15.74 -11.41 -6.69
C ILE A 266 -14.56 -10.44 -6.65
N LEU A 267 -14.56 -9.51 -5.70
CA LEU A 267 -13.53 -8.47 -5.55
C LEU A 267 -12.72 -8.70 -4.26
N GLY A 268 -11.41 -8.43 -4.32
CA GLY A 268 -10.56 -8.54 -3.13
C GLY A 268 -9.10 -8.17 -3.38
N ASN A 269 -8.47 -7.51 -2.40
CA ASN A 269 -7.05 -7.15 -2.38
C ASN A 269 -6.53 -6.45 -3.65
N GLY A 270 -7.34 -5.59 -4.27
CA GLY A 270 -6.93 -4.88 -5.49
C GLY A 270 -7.04 -5.70 -6.78
N ASN A 271 -7.77 -6.82 -6.75
CA ASN A 271 -8.03 -7.68 -7.90
C ASN A 271 -9.49 -8.18 -7.91
N PHE A 272 -9.90 -8.87 -8.98
CA PHE A 272 -11.24 -9.42 -9.12
C PHE A 272 -11.25 -10.70 -9.96
N THR A 273 -12.31 -11.50 -9.81
CA THR A 273 -12.65 -12.64 -10.67
C THR A 273 -14.06 -12.48 -11.23
N SER A 274 -14.26 -12.86 -12.50
CA SER A 274 -15.57 -12.96 -13.16
C SER A 274 -16.03 -14.41 -13.17
N LEU A 275 -17.14 -14.73 -12.48
CA LEU A 275 -17.68 -16.09 -12.51
C LEU A 275 -18.18 -16.49 -13.89
N ARG A 276 -18.65 -15.53 -14.71
CA ARG A 276 -19.01 -15.83 -16.10
C ARG A 276 -17.83 -16.36 -16.93
N GLN A 277 -16.61 -15.93 -16.63
CA GLN A 277 -15.42 -16.33 -17.36
C GLN A 277 -14.75 -17.59 -16.79
N THR A 278 -14.96 -17.88 -15.51
CA THR A 278 -14.23 -18.94 -14.78
C THR A 278 -15.07 -20.17 -14.42
N THR A 279 -16.40 -20.11 -14.54
CA THR A 279 -17.32 -21.23 -14.24
C THR A 279 -18.27 -21.50 -15.40
#